data_AF-A0A2V8EJ10-F1
#
_entry.id   AF-A0A2V8EJ10-F1
#
_cell.length_a   1.000
_cell.length_b   1.000
_cell.length_c   1.000
_cell.angle_alpha   90.00
_cell.angle_beta   90.00
_cell.angle_gamma   90.00
#
_symmetry.space_group_name_H-M   'P 1'
#
loop_
_entity.id
_entity.type
_entity.pdbx_description
1 polymer ?
#
loop_
_entity_poly.entity_id
_entity_poly.type
_entity_poly.pdbx_seq_one_letter_code
_entity_poly.pdbx_strand_id
1 'polypeptide(L)' 'MPSISVILPTDNRRRWLGEAVRSVLSQRYADLELFVIDDGPPTDRSRRCQTTRA' A
#
# COMPACT_ATOMS: atom_id res chain seq x y z
N MET A 1 2.04 -15.81 -11.55
CA MET A 1 2.25 -14.35 -11.73
C MET A 1 0.97 -13.70 -11.25
N PRO A 2 1.02 -12.65 -10.41
CA PRO A 2 -0.20 -12.00 -9.95
C PRO A 2 -0.96 -11.43 -11.16
N SER A 3 -2.27 -11.61 -11.16
CA SER A 3 -3.12 -11.16 -12.27
C SER A 3 -3.27 -9.65 -12.29
N ILE A 4 -3.11 -9.00 -11.12
CA ILE A 4 -3.27 -7.55 -10.96
C ILE A 4 -2.17 -7.03 -10.01
N SER A 5 -1.47 -5.97 -10.42
CA SER A 5 -0.56 -5.21 -9.56
C SER A 5 -1.15 -3.83 -9.27
N VAL A 6 -1.30 -3.51 -7.99
CA VAL A 6 -1.82 -2.23 -7.50
C VAL A 6 -0.67 -1.40 -6.95
N ILE A 7 -0.46 -0.21 -7.51
CA ILE A 7 0.54 0.75 -7.05
C ILE A 7 -0.17 1.86 -6.29
N LEU A 8 0.18 2.03 -5.02
CA LEU A 8 -0.40 3.00 -4.11
C LEU A 8 0.66 4.02 -3.67
N PRO A 9 0.87 5.10 -4.44
CA PRO A 9 1.74 6.19 -4.04
C PRO A 9 1.07 7.01 -2.93
N THR A 10 1.82 7.33 -1.89
CA THR A 10 1.38 8.14 -0.77
C THR A 10 2.46 9.12 -0.37
N ASP A 11 2.05 10.33 -0.02
CA ASP A 11 2.92 11.37 0.53
C ASP A 11 2.27 11.89 1.80
N ASN A 12 2.87 11.56 2.94
CA ASN A 12 2.49 11.98 4.30
C ASN A 12 1.00 11.77 4.66
N ARG A 13 0.30 10.84 3.98
CA ARG A 13 -1.14 10.55 4.17
C ARG A 13 -1.38 9.37 5.10
N ARG A 14 -0.58 9.25 6.16
CA ARG A 14 -0.60 8.11 7.11
C ARG A 14 -1.99 7.82 7.69
N ARG A 15 -2.79 8.86 7.94
CA ARG A 15 -4.14 8.73 8.51
C ARG A 15 -5.13 7.98 7.61
N TRP A 16 -4.92 7.99 6.29
CA TRP A 16 -5.78 7.30 5.32
C TRP A 16 -5.14 6.03 4.75
N LEU A 17 -3.82 5.88 4.87
CA LEU A 17 -3.09 4.76 4.30
C LEU A 17 -3.64 3.41 4.77
N GLY A 18 -3.98 3.28 6.06
CA GLY A 18 -4.55 2.04 6.60
C GLY A 18 -5.92 1.70 6.00
N GLU A 19 -6.76 2.70 5.74
CA GLU A 19 -8.07 2.50 5.11
C GLU A 19 -7.92 2.14 3.62
N ALA A 20 -7.02 2.83 2.92
CA ALA A 20 -6.73 2.56 1.51
C ALA A 20 -6.17 1.13 1.31
N VAL A 21 -5.23 0.70 2.14
CA VAL A 21 -4.69 -0.67 2.11
C VAL A 21 -5.79 -1.69 2.40
N ARG A 22 -6.63 -1.46 3.42
CA ARG A 22 -7.78 -2.36 3.71
C ARG A 22 -8.76 -2.43 2.55
N SER A 23 -9.04 -1.31 1.89
CA SER A 23 -9.93 -1.27 0.73
C SER A 23 -9.39 -2.14 -0.42
N VAL A 24 -8.09 -2.02 -0.75
CA VAL A 24 -7.46 -2.84 -1.80
C VAL A 24 -7.45 -4.32 -1.42
N LEU A 25 -7.08 -4.65 -0.18
CA LEU A 25 -7.04 -6.05 0.30
C LEU A 25 -8.43 -6.68 0.44
N SER A 26 -9.49 -5.89 0.55
CA SER A 26 -10.88 -6.37 0.65
C SER A 26 -11.54 -6.69 -0.70
N GLN A 27 -10.81 -6.55 -1.81
CA GLN A 27 -11.36 -6.85 -3.12
C GLN A 27 -11.68 -8.34 -3.28
N ARG A 28 -12.76 -8.63 -4.02
CA ARG A 28 -13.19 -10.01 -4.33
C ARG A 28 -12.17 -10.78 -5.18
N TYR A 29 -11.25 -10.08 -5.83
CA TYR A 29 -10.19 -10.65 -6.63
C TYR A 29 -9.01 -11.01 -5.73
N ALA A 30 -8.67 -12.29 -5.61
CA ALA A 30 -7.72 -12.77 -4.59
C ALA A 30 -6.24 -12.69 -5.01
N ASP A 31 -5.96 -12.69 -6.32
CA ASP A 31 -4.59 -12.74 -6.85
C ASP A 31 -4.10 -11.34 -7.20
N LEU A 32 -3.78 -10.55 -6.17
CA LEU A 32 -3.31 -9.17 -6.28
C LEU A 32 -1.97 -8.94 -5.58
N GLU A 33 -1.15 -8.08 -6.16
CA GLU A 33 0.11 -7.61 -5.58
C GLU A 33 0.00 -6.12 -5.26
N LEU A 34 0.26 -5.70 -4.02
CA LEU A 34 0.13 -4.31 -3.59
C LEU A 34 1.50 -3.70 -3.25
N PHE A 35 1.84 -2.62 -3.95
CA PHE A 35 3.02 -1.81 -3.69
C PHE A 35 2.63 -0.48 -3.08
N VAL A 36 3.05 -0.22 -1.83
CA VAL A 36 2.89 1.07 -1.17
C VAL A 36 4.19 1.84 -1.25
N ILE A 37 4.16 2.99 -1.93
CA ILE A 37 5.32 3.87 -2.12
C ILE A 37 5.09 5.12 -1.29
N ASP A 38 5.86 5.29 -0.21
CA ASP A 38 5.85 6.49 0.64
C ASP A 38 6.96 7.44 0.19
N ASP A 39 6.59 8.50 -0.53
CA ASP A 39 7.51 9.55 -1.01
C ASP A 39 7.49 10.79 -0.08
N GLY A 40 6.89 10.64 1.11
CA GLY A 40 6.83 11.72 2.07
C GLY A 40 8.21 12.07 2.66
N PRO A 41 8.40 13.32 3.09
CA PRO A 41 9.63 13.73 3.77
C PRO A 41 9.88 12.84 4.99
N PRO A 42 11.15 12.53 5.34
CA PRO A 42 11.50 11.61 6.40
C PRO A 42 11.16 12.22 7.77
N THR A 43 9.89 12.17 8.13
CA THR A 43 9.41 12.54 9.45
C THR A 43 9.14 11.25 10.21
N ASP A 44 9.87 11.10 11.31
CA ASP A 44 9.81 10.08 12.36
C ASP A 44 8.89 8.84 12.12
N ARG A 45 9.51 7.65 12.13
CA ARG A 45 8.90 6.31 12.18
C ARG A 45 7.95 5.86 11.04
N SER A 46 8.12 6.24 9.77
CA SER A 46 7.47 5.48 8.68
C SER A 46 8.33 4.28 8.33
N ARG A 47 7.79 3.07 8.54
CA ARG A 47 8.38 1.83 8.01
C ARG A 47 8.46 1.96 6.49
N ARG A 48 9.67 2.21 6.00
CA ARG A 48 10.02 2.31 4.59
C ARG A 48 9.57 1.04 3.86
N CYS A 49 8.91 1.22 2.70
CA CYS A 49 8.47 0.21 1.74
C CYS A 49 8.14 -1.17 2.34
N GLN A 50 6.88 -1.39 2.70
CA GLN A 50 6.39 -2.72 3.07
C GLN A 50 5.73 -3.37 1.85
N THR A 51 6.45 -4.29 1.21
CA THR A 51 5.86 -5.20 0.22
C THR A 51 5.01 -6.22 0.98
N THR A 52 3.69 -6.18 0.77
CA THR A 52 2.77 -7.17 1.33
C THR A 52 2.21 -7.98 0.18
N ARG A 53 2.49 -9.28 0.16
CA ARG A 53 1.79 -10.25 -0.69
C ARG A 53 0.61 -10.81 0.09
N ALA A 54 -0.58 -10.75 -0.49
CA ALA A 54 -1.76 -11.47 -0.07
C ALA A 54 -2.00 -12.63 -1.02
#